data_AF-A0A7X1KK59-F1
#
_entry.id   AF-A0A7X1KK59-F1
#
_cell.length_a   1.000
_cell.length_b   1.000
_cell.length_c   1.000
_cell.angle_alpha   90.00
_cell.angle_beta   90.00
_cell.angle_gamma   90.00
#
_symmetry.space_group_name_H-M   'P 1'
#
loop_
_entity.id
_entity.type
_entity.pdbx_description
1 polymer ?
#
loop_
_entity_poly.entity_id
_entity_poly.type
_entity_poly.pdbx_seq_one_letter_code
_entity_poly.pdbx_strand_id
1 'polypeptide(L)' 'MSVSGQVMIQEPAAGGFLAQVSPTPLDAAIQLLRVMIRRAADGQQAMAQIESAVAELISEERHDLDMEAATERRRRGEEP' A
#
# COMPACT_ATOMS: atom_id res chain seq x y z
N MET A 1 -39.96 -10.38 14.01
CA MET A 1 -39.72 -10.82 12.62
C MET A 1 -38.25 -11.19 12.51
N SER A 2 -37.93 -12.50 12.57
CA SER A 2 -36.58 -13.01 12.31
C SER A 2 -36.56 -13.53 10.88
N VAL A 3 -35.62 -13.05 10.06
CA VAL A 3 -35.32 -13.69 8.77
C VAL A 3 -33.92 -14.25 8.88
N SER A 4 -33.86 -15.55 9.16
CA SER A 4 -32.67 -16.38 9.06
C SER A 4 -32.37 -16.56 7.56
N GLY A 5 -31.24 -16.04 7.09
CA GLY A 5 -30.69 -16.41 5.79
C GLY A 5 -29.59 -17.45 6.02
N GLN A 6 -29.87 -18.73 5.74
CA GLN A 6 -28.85 -19.76 5.72
C GLN A 6 -27.88 -19.47 4.57
N VAL A 7 -26.62 -19.18 4.89
CA VAL A 7 -25.56 -19.09 3.88
C VAL A 7 -25.14 -20.53 3.56
N MET A 8 -25.67 -21.10 2.47
CA MET A 8 -25.09 -22.31 1.89
C MET A 8 -23.73 -21.94 1.30
N ILE A 9 -22.66 -22.30 1.99
CA ILE A 9 -21.31 -22.26 1.43
C ILE A 9 -21.17 -23.53 0.58
N GLN A 10 -21.23 -23.35 -0.72
CA GLN A 10 -20.95 -24.42 -1.69
C GLN A 10 -19.45 -24.67 -1.66
N GLU A 11 -19.01 -25.81 -1.11
CA GLU A 11 -17.59 -26.18 -1.15
C GLU A 11 -17.17 -26.38 -2.62
N PRO A 12 -16.09 -25.71 -3.09
CA PRO A 12 -15.55 -26.01 -4.39
C PRO A 12 -14.90 -27.39 -4.33
N ALA A 13 -15.60 -28.37 -4.87
CA ALA A 13 -15.06 -29.68 -5.18
C ALA A 13 -13.83 -29.50 -6.09
N ALA A 14 -12.73 -30.12 -5.69
CA ALA A 14 -11.46 -30.25 -6.42
C ALA A 14 -10.57 -28.99 -6.51
N GLY A 15 -9.47 -29.05 -5.76
CA GLY A 15 -8.13 -28.76 -6.25
C GLY A 15 -7.89 -27.39 -6.88
N GLY A 16 -7.70 -26.37 -6.05
CA GLY A 16 -7.13 -25.10 -6.47
C GLY A 16 -6.30 -24.51 -5.36
N PHE A 17 -5.01 -24.32 -5.61
CA PHE A 17 -4.08 -23.68 -4.68
C PHE A 17 -4.59 -22.26 -4.35
N LEU A 18 -5.12 -22.05 -3.14
CA LEU A 18 -5.48 -20.72 -2.66
C LEU A 18 -4.22 -20.04 -2.13
N ALA A 19 -3.49 -19.36 -3.02
CA ALA A 19 -2.50 -18.40 -2.59
C ALA A 19 -3.25 -17.20 -1.97
N GLN A 20 -3.38 -17.17 -0.65
CA GLN A 20 -3.76 -15.96 0.07
C GLN A 20 -2.60 -14.96 -0.03
N VAL A 21 -2.59 -14.19 -1.12
CA VAL A 21 -1.72 -13.03 -1.26
C VAL A 21 -2.32 -11.94 -0.38
N SER A 22 -1.78 -11.82 0.83
CA SER A 22 -2.09 -10.67 1.67
C SER A 22 -1.57 -9.42 0.95
N PRO A 23 -2.38 -8.38 0.76
CA PRO A 23 -1.92 -7.18 0.07
C PRO A 23 -0.72 -6.61 0.82
N THR A 24 0.36 -6.37 0.10
CA THR A 24 1.49 -5.64 0.67
C THR A 24 1.04 -4.21 1.02
N PRO A 25 1.76 -3.50 1.91
CA PRO A 25 1.48 -2.08 2.17
C PRO A 25 1.42 -1.24 0.88
N LEU A 26 2.24 -1.59 -0.11
CA LEU A 26 2.24 -0.98 -1.45
C LEU A 26 0.93 -1.27 -2.21
N ASP A 27 0.43 -2.51 -2.17
CA ASP A 27 -0.84 -2.87 -2.81
C ASP A 27 -2.02 -2.11 -2.18
N ALA A 28 -1.99 -1.92 -0.86
CA ALA A 28 -3.00 -1.14 -0.15
C ALA A 28 -2.94 0.35 -0.54
N ALA A 29 -1.73 0.93 -0.62
CA ALA A 29 -1.53 2.31 -1.07
C ALA A 29 -2.01 2.52 -2.52
N ILE A 30 -1.69 1.59 -3.42
CA ILE A 30 -2.14 1.62 -4.82
C ILE A 30 -3.68 1.55 -4.90
N GLN A 31 -4.32 0.73 -4.09
CA GLN A 31 -5.78 0.63 -4.07
C GLN A 31 -6.44 1.91 -3.54
N LEU A 32 -5.89 2.51 -2.48
CA LEU A 32 -6.34 3.80 -1.96
C LEU A 32 -6.24 4.90 -3.03
N LEU A 33 -5.10 5.00 -3.71
CA LEU A 33 -4.92 5.93 -4.83
C LEU A 33 -5.99 5.72 -5.91
N ARG A 34 -6.22 4.47 -6.34
CA ARG A 34 -7.23 4.16 -7.38
C ARG A 34 -8.65 4.55 -6.97
N VAL A 35 -8.98 4.51 -5.69
CA VAL A 35 -10.29 4.96 -5.18
C VAL A 35 -10.37 6.48 -5.14
N MET A 36 -9.29 7.16 -4.72
CA MET A 36 -9.21 8.62 -4.71
C MET A 36 -9.35 9.20 -6.12
N ILE A 37 -8.63 8.64 -7.12
CA ILE A 37 -8.76 9.03 -8.53
C ILE A 37 -10.21 8.88 -9.02
N ARG A 38 -10.84 7.73 -8.74
CA ARG A 38 -12.21 7.45 -9.20
C ARG A 38 -13.26 8.34 -8.57
N ARG A 39 -13.00 8.90 -7.39
CA ARG A 39 -13.92 9.78 -6.66
C ARG A 39 -13.67 11.27 -6.91
N ALA A 40 -12.57 11.62 -7.55
CA ALA A 40 -12.28 13.02 -7.85
C ALA A 40 -13.17 13.52 -8.99
N ALA A 41 -13.97 14.54 -8.71
CA ALA A 41 -14.78 15.24 -9.71
C ALA A 41 -13.93 16.05 -10.70
N ASP A 42 -12.70 16.38 -10.31
CA ASP A 42 -11.70 17.07 -11.10
C ASP A 42 -10.41 16.21 -11.16
N GLY A 43 -10.17 15.61 -12.32
CA GLY A 43 -9.03 14.73 -12.55
C GLY A 43 -7.68 15.43 -12.43
N GLN A 44 -7.58 16.74 -12.70
CA GLN A 44 -6.33 17.47 -12.51
C GLN A 44 -6.02 17.69 -11.03
N GLN A 45 -7.04 18.04 -10.24
CA GLN A 45 -6.85 18.25 -8.80
C GLN A 45 -6.48 16.94 -8.10
N ALA A 46 -7.08 15.81 -8.49
CA ALA A 46 -6.71 14.49 -7.98
C ALA A 46 -5.27 14.13 -8.34
N MET A 47 -4.87 14.38 -9.58
CA MET A 47 -3.52 14.06 -10.04
C MET A 47 -2.46 14.89 -9.29
N ALA A 48 -2.72 16.18 -9.06
CA ALA A 48 -1.82 17.03 -8.28
C ALA A 48 -1.68 16.57 -6.82
N GLN A 49 -2.78 16.13 -6.18
CA GLN A 49 -2.72 15.56 -4.83
C GLN A 49 -1.94 14.26 -4.78
N ILE A 50 -2.07 13.43 -5.82
CA ILE A 50 -1.34 12.18 -5.97
C ILE A 50 0.15 12.42 -6.19
N GLU A 51 0.51 13.33 -7.09
CA GLU A 51 1.90 13.71 -7.34
C GLU A 51 2.56 14.25 -6.07
N SER A 52 1.83 15.07 -5.28
CA SER A 52 2.31 15.56 -3.99
C SER A 52 2.54 14.42 -2.99
N ALA A 53 1.56 13.51 -2.84
CA ALA A 53 1.68 12.39 -1.91
C ALA A 53 2.81 11.41 -2.30
N VAL A 54 3.00 11.19 -3.60
CA VAL A 54 4.12 10.37 -4.11
C VAL A 54 5.46 11.06 -3.86
N ALA A 55 5.54 12.37 -4.06
CA ALA A 55 6.76 13.13 -3.78
C ALA A 55 7.14 13.09 -2.29
N GLU A 56 6.16 13.18 -1.39
CA GLU A 56 6.37 13.03 0.05
C GLU A 56 6.89 11.64 0.41
N LEU A 57 6.25 10.57 -0.07
CA LEU A 57 6.68 9.19 0.18
C LEU A 57 8.11 8.92 -0.32
N ILE A 58 8.47 9.44 -1.49
CA ILE A 58 9.83 9.31 -2.02
C ILE A 58 10.83 10.08 -1.15
N SER A 59 10.43 11.27 -0.66
CA SER A 59 11.29 12.07 0.21
C SER A 59 11.54 11.40 1.56
N GLU A 60 10.50 10.83 2.17
CA GLU A 60 10.60 10.08 3.42
C GLU A 60 11.50 8.85 3.25
N GLU A 61 11.27 8.04 2.23
CA GLU A 61 12.09 6.85 1.96
C GLU A 61 13.57 7.20 1.74
N ARG A 62 13.86 8.27 0.98
CA ARG A 62 15.24 8.74 0.79
C ARG A 62 15.87 9.20 2.09
N HIS A 63 15.11 9.89 2.93
CA HIS A 63 15.59 10.33 4.23
C HIS A 63 15.93 9.15 5.14
N ASP A 64 15.06 8.14 5.17
CA ASP A 64 15.27 6.93 5.97
C ASP A 64 16.51 6.15 5.49
N LEU A 65 16.66 5.99 4.18
CA LEU A 65 17.85 5.37 3.58
C LEU A 65 19.14 6.14 3.90
N ASP A 66 19.10 7.48 3.85
CA ASP A 66 20.25 8.32 4.21
C ASP A 66 20.61 8.18 5.69
N MET A 67 19.61 8.08 6.57
CA MET A 67 19.78 7.85 8.00
C MET A 67 20.36 6.47 8.30
N GLU A 68 19.88 5.43 7.63
CA GLU A 68 20.43 4.07 7.73
C GLU A 68 21.88 4.04 7.23
N ALA A 69 22.17 4.66 6.09
CA ALA A 69 23.51 4.74 5.54
C ALA A 69 24.48 5.51 6.45
N ALA A 70 24.03 6.61 7.07
CA ALA A 70 24.82 7.35 8.05
C ALA A 70 25.07 6.52 9.31
N THR A 71 24.06 5.80 9.79
CA THR A 71 24.18 4.90 10.95
C THR A 71 25.19 3.77 10.68
N GLU A 72 25.18 3.22 9.47
CA GLU A 72 26.12 2.18 9.05
C GLU A 72 27.55 2.72 8.89
N ARG A 73 27.74 3.92 8.33
CA ARG A 73 29.06 4.60 8.29
C ARG A 73 29.65 4.81 9.69
N ARG A 74 28.84 5.22 10.66
CA ARG A 74 29.26 5.35 12.07
C ARG A 74 29.62 4.01 12.69
N ARG A 75 28.86 2.94 12.41
CA ARG A 75 29.22 1.58 12.87
C ARG A 75 30.56 1.12 12.32
N ARG A 76 30.88 1.48 11.06
CA ARG A 76 32.16 1.16 10.42
C ARG A 76 33.32 2.06 10.87
N GLY A 77 33.05 3.11 11.66
CA GLY A 77 34.06 4.08 12.10
C GLY A 77 34.56 4.98 10.98
N GLU A 78 33.79 5.14 9.90
CA GLU A 78 34.12 5.96 8.73
C GLU A 78 33.68 7.43 8.91
N GLU A 79 32.86 7.72 9.92
CA GLU A 79 32.51 9.07 10.39
C GLU A 79 33.10 9.31 11.80
N PRO A 80 33.70 10.49 12.08
CA PRO A 80 34.23 10.83 13.41
C PRO A 80 33.14 11.03 14.48
#